data_AF-A0A914BY23-F1
#
_entry.id   AF-A0A914BY23-F1
#
_cell.length_a   1.000
_cell.length_b   1.000
_cell.length_c   1.000
_cell.angle_alpha   90.00
_cell.angle_beta   90.00
_cell.angle_gamma   90.00
#
_symmetry.space_group_name_H-M   'P 1'
#
loop_
_entity.id
_entity.type
_entity.pdbx_description
1 polymer ?
#
loop_
_entity_poly.entity_id
_entity_poly.type
_entity_poly.pdbx_seq_one_letter_code
_entity_poly.pdbx_strand_id
1 'polypeptide(L)'
;MSDLHYLLNVSILKITFFPFLNILGVTIAIAVGVDDTFILIHFFEEEKQSIENKIVDSNMKSDLLIDDAGNKENEFDFYNKQMKISIIRQALKRAFNHSAIAMFVTSTTTAAAFFTNYFSSIMLLKCFGVFAGIAILTNYLFTQMEKEGAKTKL
;
A
#
# COMPACT_ATOMS: atom_id res chain seq x y z
N MET A 1 -29.59 29.12 18.02
CA MET A 1 -28.69 27.99 18.41
C MET A 1 -29.35 26.62 18.23
N SER A 2 -30.68 26.52 18.26
CA SER A 2 -31.45 25.29 17.99
C SER A 2 -31.39 24.81 16.53
N ASP A 3 -31.32 25.73 15.55
CA ASP A 3 -31.29 25.35 14.12
C ASP A 3 -29.99 24.64 13.73
N LEU A 4 -28.88 25.01 14.38
CA LEU A 4 -27.58 24.37 14.13
C LEU A 4 -27.59 22.92 14.63
N HIS A 5 -28.15 22.64 15.81
CA HIS A 5 -28.30 21.28 16.34
C HIS A 5 -29.25 20.43 15.49
N TYR A 6 -30.32 21.02 14.95
CA TYR A 6 -31.26 20.32 14.08
C TYR A 6 -30.63 20.00 12.72
N LEU A 7 -29.90 20.96 12.13
CA LEU A 7 -29.10 20.74 10.91
C LEU A 7 -27.98 19.73 11.12
N LEU A 8 -27.33 19.74 12.29
CA LEU A 8 -26.29 18.78 12.66
C LEU A 8 -26.88 17.36 12.74
N ASN A 9 -28.01 17.20 13.44
CA ASN A 9 -28.68 15.90 13.56
C ASN A 9 -29.21 15.40 12.22
N VAL A 10 -29.86 16.24 11.39
CA VAL A 10 -30.34 15.82 10.06
C VAL A 10 -29.18 15.51 9.09
N SER A 11 -28.04 16.19 9.23
CA SER A 11 -26.82 15.91 8.43
C SER A 11 -26.12 14.63 8.88
N ILE A 12 -26.01 14.40 10.20
CA ILE A 12 -25.41 13.18 10.77
C ILE A 12 -26.30 11.94 10.56
N LEU A 13 -27.64 12.09 10.62
CA LEU A 13 -28.59 10.97 10.52
C LEU A 13 -28.87 10.53 9.07
N LYS A 14 -28.40 11.28 8.05
CA LYS A 14 -28.56 10.92 6.63
C LYS A 14 -27.48 9.96 6.10
N ILE A 15 -26.44 9.68 6.88
CA ILE A 15 -25.31 8.83 6.49
C ILE A 15 -25.73 7.35 6.25
N THR A 16 -26.88 6.92 6.76
CA THR A 16 -27.39 5.55 6.55
C THR A 16 -28.53 5.42 5.54
N PHE A 17 -29.02 6.52 4.94
CA PHE A 17 -30.26 6.49 4.12
C PHE A 17 -30.05 6.38 2.59
N PHE A 18 -28.81 6.20 2.10
CA PHE A 18 -28.57 6.03 0.66
C PHE A 18 -27.74 4.77 0.35
N PRO A 19 -28.39 3.64 0.01
CA PRO A 19 -27.68 2.42 -0.40
C PRO A 19 -26.70 2.64 -1.56
N PHE A 20 -27.00 3.60 -2.46
CA PHE A 20 -26.11 4.00 -3.56
C PHE A 20 -24.79 4.64 -3.08
N LEU A 21 -24.78 5.35 -1.95
CA LEU A 21 -23.58 6.00 -1.42
C LEU A 21 -22.58 4.98 -0.85
N ASN A 22 -23.08 3.92 -0.21
CA ASN A 22 -22.22 2.85 0.30
C ASN A 22 -21.54 2.10 -0.85
N ILE A 23 -22.26 1.82 -1.94
CA ILE A 23 -21.70 1.19 -3.14
C ILE A 23 -20.66 2.10 -3.80
N LEU A 24 -20.93 3.40 -3.90
CA LEU A 24 -19.99 4.38 -4.43
C LEU A 24 -18.72 4.49 -3.57
N GLY A 25 -18.87 4.52 -2.24
CA GLY A 25 -17.75 4.54 -1.30
C GLY A 25 -16.85 3.30 -1.43
N VAL A 26 -17.46 2.12 -1.53
CA VAL A 26 -16.71 0.86 -1.75
C VAL A 26 -16.01 0.87 -3.12
N THR A 27 -16.68 1.34 -4.17
CA THR A 27 -16.10 1.43 -5.53
C THR A 27 -14.87 2.33 -5.54
N ILE A 28 -14.93 3.47 -4.85
CA ILE A 28 -13.83 4.43 -4.78
C ILE A 28 -12.70 3.93 -3.89
N ALA A 29 -13.01 3.25 -2.78
CA ALA A 29 -12.00 2.60 -1.96
C ALA A 29 -11.21 1.53 -2.75
N ILE A 30 -11.89 0.73 -3.57
CA ILE A 30 -11.23 -0.28 -4.43
C ILE A 30 -10.37 0.41 -5.49
N ALA A 31 -10.90 1.43 -6.17
CA ALA A 31 -10.16 2.15 -7.22
C ALA A 31 -8.84 2.73 -6.69
N VAL A 32 -8.89 3.42 -5.54
CA VAL A 32 -7.70 4.02 -4.93
C VAL A 32 -6.73 2.96 -4.39
N GLY A 33 -7.25 1.86 -3.81
CA GLY A 33 -6.40 0.78 -3.30
C GLY A 33 -5.63 0.02 -4.39
N VAL A 34 -6.21 -0.11 -5.59
CA VAL A 34 -5.54 -0.72 -6.75
C VAL A 34 -4.37 0.14 -7.24
N ASP A 35 -4.54 1.46 -7.30
CA ASP A 35 -3.48 2.39 -7.71
C ASP A 35 -2.26 2.30 -6.78
N ASP A 36 -2.49 2.30 -5.46
CA ASP A 36 -1.40 2.16 -4.47
C ASP A 36 -0.75 0.76 -4.56
N THR A 37 -1.53 -0.31 -4.76
CA THR A 37 -0.98 -1.68 -4.91
C THR A 37 -0.13 -1.82 -6.17
N PHE A 38 -0.55 -1.20 -7.26
CA PHE A 38 0.17 -1.24 -8.54
C PHE A 38 1.55 -0.58 -8.43
N ILE A 39 1.63 0.57 -7.74
CA ILE A 39 2.92 1.25 -7.47
C ILE A 39 3.87 0.33 -6.69
N LEU A 40 3.38 -0.40 -5.68
CA LEU A 40 4.22 -1.30 -4.86
C LEU A 40 4.80 -2.42 -5.72
N ILE A 41 3.95 -3.05 -6.55
CA ILE A 41 4.34 -4.16 -7.41
C ILE A 41 5.39 -3.69 -8.43
N HIS A 42 5.23 -2.50 -8.99
CA HIS A 42 6.21 -1.93 -9.92
C HIS A 42 7.60 -1.81 -9.29
N PHE A 43 7.70 -1.16 -8.12
CA PHE A 43 8.99 -1.02 -7.42
C PHE A 43 9.56 -2.35 -6.92
N PHE A 44 8.69 -3.29 -6.53
CA PHE A 44 9.11 -4.61 -6.10
C PHE A 44 9.76 -5.41 -7.23
N GLU A 45 9.16 -5.41 -8.43
CA GLU A 45 9.71 -6.15 -9.56
C GLU A 45 11.05 -5.55 -10.03
N GLU A 46 11.18 -4.22 -9.98
CA GLU A 46 12.43 -3.52 -10.29
C GLU A 46 13.57 -3.90 -9.32
N GLU A 47 13.31 -3.88 -8.01
CA GLU A 47 14.28 -4.30 -6.98
C GLU A 47 14.62 -5.79 -7.07
N LYS A 48 13.63 -6.63 -7.38
CA LYS A 48 13.84 -8.08 -7.55
C LYS A 48 14.79 -8.37 -8.72
N GLN A 49 14.59 -7.75 -9.87
CA GLN A 49 15.48 -7.90 -11.03
C GLN A 49 16.90 -7.42 -10.72
N SER A 50 17.03 -6.30 -9.99
CA SER A 50 18.34 -5.77 -9.57
C SER A 50 19.11 -6.75 -8.68
N ILE A 51 18.43 -7.47 -7.79
CA ILE A 51 19.06 -8.46 -6.92
C ILE A 51 19.38 -9.75 -7.69
N GLU A 52 18.48 -10.23 -8.55
CA GLU A 52 18.70 -11.42 -9.37
C GLU A 52 19.90 -11.25 -10.31
N ASN A 53 20.02 -10.10 -10.99
CA ASN A 53 21.17 -9.81 -11.86
C ASN A 53 22.50 -9.84 -11.11
N LYS A 54 22.56 -9.28 -9.89
CA LYS A 54 23.78 -9.30 -9.04
C LYS A 54 24.20 -10.71 -8.62
N ILE A 55 23.23 -11.61 -8.42
CA ILE A 55 23.50 -13.00 -8.04
C ILE A 55 24.05 -13.77 -9.26
N VAL A 56 23.46 -13.58 -10.44
CA VAL A 56 23.91 -14.21 -11.69
C VAL A 56 25.34 -13.77 -12.03
N ASP A 57 25.64 -12.48 -11.94
CA ASP A 57 27.01 -11.96 -12.17
C ASP A 57 28.04 -12.55 -11.19
N SER A 58 27.63 -12.76 -9.93
CA SER A 58 28.49 -13.35 -8.90
C SER A 58 28.75 -14.84 -9.17
N ASN A 59 27.73 -15.58 -9.58
CA ASN A 59 27.84 -17.01 -9.88
C ASN A 59 28.63 -17.28 -11.17
N MET A 60 28.45 -16.45 -12.20
CA MET A 60 29.22 -16.58 -13.45
C MET A 60 30.72 -16.36 -13.23
N LYS A 61 31.09 -15.51 -12.27
CA LYS A 61 32.49 -15.31 -11.88
C LYS A 61 33.07 -16.49 -11.09
N SER A 62 32.25 -17.23 -10.34
CA SER A 62 32.68 -18.41 -9.59
C SER A 62 32.72 -19.69 -10.42
N ASP A 63 31.83 -19.85 -11.40
CA ASP A 63 31.80 -21.02 -12.28
C ASP A 63 33.00 -21.06 -13.24
N LEU A 64 33.54 -19.89 -13.61
CA LEU A 64 34.85 -19.80 -14.28
C LEU A 64 36.01 -20.37 -13.43
N LEU A 65 35.80 -20.61 -12.14
CA LEU A 65 36.84 -21.06 -11.21
C LEU A 65 36.63 -22.47 -10.64
N ILE A 66 35.46 -23.11 -10.84
CA ILE A 66 35.13 -24.38 -10.19
C ILE A 66 34.38 -25.30 -11.16
N ASP A 67 35.10 -26.28 -11.70
CA ASP A 67 34.62 -27.24 -12.71
C ASP A 67 34.62 -28.66 -12.08
N ASP A 68 33.86 -28.88 -11.01
CA ASP A 68 33.54 -30.23 -10.49
C ASP A 68 32.39 -30.17 -9.46
N ALA A 69 31.18 -30.60 -9.83
CA ALA A 69 30.05 -30.63 -8.89
C ALA A 69 28.92 -31.60 -9.31
N GLY A 70 29.21 -32.90 -9.27
CA GLY A 70 28.18 -33.93 -9.36
C GLY A 70 27.63 -34.32 -7.98
N ASN A 71 26.29 -34.27 -7.84
CA ASN A 71 25.47 -34.98 -6.84
C ASN A 71 25.25 -34.32 -5.45
N LYS A 72 24.48 -33.22 -5.39
CA LYS A 72 23.87 -32.67 -4.15
C LYS A 72 22.48 -32.03 -4.36
N GLU A 73 21.62 -32.64 -5.18
CA GLU A 73 20.37 -31.99 -5.64
C GLU A 73 19.34 -31.71 -4.52
N ASN A 74 19.16 -32.61 -3.55
CA ASN A 74 18.04 -32.50 -2.59
C ASN A 74 18.28 -31.51 -1.43
N GLU A 75 19.52 -31.36 -0.97
CA GLU A 75 19.87 -30.38 0.07
C GLU A 75 19.97 -28.97 -0.54
N PHE A 76 20.47 -28.88 -1.78
CA PHE A 76 20.54 -27.67 -2.58
C PHE A 76 19.16 -27.03 -2.82
N ASP A 77 18.12 -27.84 -3.00
CA ASP A 77 16.74 -27.34 -3.20
C ASP A 77 16.16 -26.64 -1.97
N PHE A 78 16.42 -27.16 -0.76
CA PHE A 78 16.00 -26.51 0.48
C PHE A 78 16.72 -25.17 0.70
N TYR A 79 18.04 -25.15 0.46
CA TYR A 79 18.84 -23.93 0.52
C TYR A 79 18.40 -22.89 -0.53
N ASN A 80 18.13 -23.31 -1.77
CA ASN A 80 17.64 -22.42 -2.83
C ASN A 80 16.27 -21.81 -2.49
N LYS A 81 15.38 -22.61 -1.90
CA LYS A 81 14.08 -22.12 -1.43
C LYS A 81 14.26 -21.07 -0.34
N GLN A 82 15.16 -21.30 0.61
CA GLN A 82 15.43 -20.38 1.71
C GLN A 82 16.12 -19.09 1.23
N MET A 83 17.04 -19.20 0.28
CA MET A 83 17.67 -18.07 -0.41
C MET A 83 16.65 -17.21 -1.16
N LYS A 84 15.74 -17.81 -1.93
CA LYS A 84 14.64 -17.09 -2.61
C LYS A 84 13.78 -16.29 -1.63
N ILE A 85 13.42 -16.88 -0.49
CA ILE A 85 12.65 -16.19 0.56
C ILE A 85 13.43 -14.98 1.09
N SER A 86 14.74 -15.11 1.29
CA SER A 86 15.57 -14.00 1.78
C SER A 86 15.69 -12.86 0.78
N ILE A 87 15.79 -13.17 -0.52
CA ILE A 87 15.84 -12.19 -1.62
C ILE A 87 14.53 -11.42 -1.72
N ILE A 88 13.40 -12.13 -1.70
CA ILE A 88 12.06 -11.52 -1.75
C ILE A 88 11.86 -10.58 -0.56
N ARG A 89 12.28 -10.97 0.64
CA ARG A 89 12.19 -10.10 1.83
C ARG A 89 13.04 -8.85 1.69
N GLN A 90 14.24 -8.95 1.14
CA GLN A 90 15.12 -7.80 0.93
C GLN A 90 14.57 -6.87 -0.16
N ALA A 91 14.13 -7.41 -1.29
CA ALA A 91 13.49 -6.66 -2.36
C ALA A 91 12.24 -5.94 -1.86
N LEU A 92 11.35 -6.65 -1.14
CA LEU A 92 10.13 -6.10 -0.56
C LEU A 92 10.43 -4.97 0.42
N LYS A 93 11.42 -5.14 1.31
CA LYS A 93 11.79 -4.10 2.28
C LYS A 93 12.30 -2.82 1.58
N ARG A 94 13.11 -2.96 0.53
CA ARG A 94 13.65 -1.82 -0.22
C ARG A 94 12.55 -1.12 -1.03
N ALA A 95 11.78 -1.89 -1.78
CA ALA A 95 10.67 -1.40 -2.59
C ALA A 95 9.62 -0.71 -1.71
N PHE A 96 9.26 -1.29 -0.57
CA PHE A 96 8.31 -0.70 0.37
C PHE A 96 8.83 0.63 0.93
N ASN A 97 10.08 0.70 1.37
CA ASN A 97 10.62 1.94 1.94
C ASN A 97 10.69 3.08 0.89
N HIS A 98 10.98 2.74 -0.36
CA HIS A 98 11.04 3.71 -1.46
C HIS A 98 9.63 4.18 -1.88
N SER A 99 8.70 3.24 -2.02
CA SER A 99 7.33 3.51 -2.49
C SER A 99 6.40 4.07 -1.41
N ALA A 100 6.69 3.86 -0.12
CA ALA A 100 5.85 4.31 0.99
C ALA A 100 5.63 5.83 1.04
N ILE A 101 6.63 6.64 0.64
CA ILE A 101 6.46 8.10 0.60
C ILE A 101 5.56 8.49 -0.57
N ALA A 102 5.73 7.86 -1.73
CA ALA A 102 4.91 8.13 -2.91
C ALA A 102 3.44 7.75 -2.67
N MET A 103 3.18 6.53 -2.16
CA MET A 103 1.83 6.07 -1.80
C MET A 103 1.18 6.97 -0.74
N PHE A 104 1.97 7.45 0.23
CA PHE A 104 1.47 8.38 1.23
C PHE A 104 1.00 9.70 0.61
N VAL A 105 1.81 10.30 -0.26
CA VAL A 105 1.48 11.55 -0.94
C VAL A 105 0.24 11.37 -1.81
N THR A 106 0.13 10.25 -2.52
CA THR A 106 -1.04 9.91 -3.36
C THR A 106 -2.31 9.78 -2.52
N SER A 107 -2.31 8.93 -1.50
CA SER A 107 -3.45 8.76 -0.59
C SER A 107 -3.85 10.08 0.09
N THR A 108 -2.89 10.90 0.51
CA THR A 108 -3.15 12.22 1.12
C THR A 108 -3.77 13.18 0.12
N THR A 109 -3.29 13.21 -1.11
CA THR A 109 -3.82 14.07 -2.17
C THR A 109 -5.24 13.66 -2.54
N THR A 110 -5.51 12.36 -2.64
CA THR A 110 -6.84 11.80 -2.88
C THR A 110 -7.80 12.13 -1.73
N ALA A 111 -7.36 11.97 -0.47
CA ALA A 111 -8.14 12.36 0.70
C ALA A 111 -8.45 13.86 0.70
N ALA A 112 -7.47 14.70 0.37
CA ALA A 112 -7.65 16.15 0.29
C ALA A 112 -8.64 16.55 -0.82
N ALA A 113 -8.58 15.91 -2.00
CA ALA A 113 -9.52 16.12 -3.10
C ALA A 113 -10.96 15.69 -2.74
N PHE A 114 -11.11 14.62 -1.95
CA PHE A 114 -12.42 14.27 -1.40
C PHE A 114 -12.84 15.23 -0.28
N PHE A 115 -11.91 15.75 0.51
CA PHE A 115 -12.19 16.74 1.55
C PHE A 115 -12.58 18.10 0.96
N THR A 116 -12.10 18.50 -0.23
CA THR A 116 -12.58 19.73 -0.90
C THR A 116 -14.07 19.64 -1.27
N ASN A 117 -14.59 18.44 -1.53
CA ASN A 117 -16.02 18.23 -1.75
C ASN A 117 -16.89 18.50 -0.51
N TYR A 118 -16.28 18.62 0.68
CA TYR A 118 -16.95 19.09 1.90
C TYR A 118 -17.48 20.54 1.77
N PHE A 119 -16.83 21.40 0.99
CA PHE A 119 -17.28 22.78 0.82
C PHE A 119 -18.45 22.93 -0.16
N SER A 120 -18.83 21.86 -0.87
CA SER A 120 -19.89 21.90 -1.88
C SER A 120 -21.29 22.12 -1.25
N SER A 121 -22.16 22.86 -1.96
CA SER A 121 -23.55 23.10 -1.54
C SER A 121 -24.41 21.83 -1.59
N ILE A 122 -23.96 20.79 -2.28
CA ILE A 122 -24.70 19.54 -2.50
C ILE A 122 -24.42 18.56 -1.34
N MET A 123 -25.46 18.21 -0.57
CA MET A 123 -25.37 17.35 0.61
C MET A 123 -24.73 15.96 0.36
N LEU A 124 -24.89 15.42 -0.85
CA LEU A 124 -24.27 14.15 -1.27
C LEU A 124 -22.75 14.25 -1.35
N LEU A 125 -22.21 15.36 -1.88
CA LEU A 125 -20.75 15.59 -1.99
C LEU A 125 -20.09 15.77 -0.62
N LYS A 126 -20.83 16.30 0.35
CA LYS A 126 -20.37 16.51 1.74
C LYS A 126 -20.21 15.21 2.52
N CYS A 127 -21.26 14.37 2.58
CA CYS A 127 -21.20 13.09 3.29
C CYS A 127 -20.22 12.11 2.64
N PHE A 128 -20.21 12.07 1.30
CA PHE A 128 -19.30 11.24 0.54
C PHE A 128 -17.83 11.64 0.77
N GLY A 129 -17.52 12.95 0.70
CA GLY A 129 -16.17 13.46 0.93
C GLY A 129 -15.64 13.18 2.34
N VAL A 130 -16.50 13.30 3.37
CA VAL A 130 -16.14 13.00 4.76
C VAL A 130 -15.93 11.50 4.98
N PHE A 131 -16.80 10.64 4.45
CA PHE A 131 -16.66 9.19 4.59
C PHE A 131 -15.41 8.66 3.86
N ALA A 132 -15.19 9.09 2.61
CA ALA A 132 -14.00 8.74 1.83
C ALA A 132 -12.71 9.29 2.48
N GLY A 133 -12.74 10.55 2.93
CA GLY A 133 -11.62 11.16 3.64
C GLY A 133 -11.24 10.42 4.92
N ILE A 134 -12.22 10.01 5.75
CA ILE A 134 -11.98 9.22 6.96
C ILE A 134 -11.46 7.81 6.62
N ALA A 135 -12.00 7.16 5.60
CA ALA A 135 -11.55 5.83 5.17
C ALA A 135 -10.07 5.86 4.71
N ILE A 136 -9.68 6.88 3.94
CA ILE A 136 -8.30 7.06 3.47
C ILE A 136 -7.36 7.49 4.61
N LEU A 137 -7.82 8.35 5.53
CA LEU A 137 -7.05 8.74 6.72
C LEU A 137 -6.80 7.55 7.66
N THR A 138 -7.77 6.64 7.77
CA THR A 138 -7.63 5.41 8.56
C THR A 138 -6.60 4.47 7.92
N ASN A 139 -6.57 4.37 6.59
CA ASN A 139 -5.53 3.65 5.85
C ASN A 139 -4.13 4.27 6.05
N TYR A 140 -4.06 5.60 6.13
CA TYR A 140 -2.81 6.31 6.43
C TYR A 140 -2.29 6.05 7.86
N LEU A 141 -3.16 6.10 8.86
CA LEU A 141 -2.80 5.79 10.25
C LEU A 141 -2.32 4.34 10.39
N PHE A 142 -2.97 3.39 9.72
CA PHE A 142 -2.54 1.99 9.70
C PHE A 142 -1.12 1.83 9.13
N THR A 143 -0.81 2.53 8.04
CA THR A 143 0.53 2.50 7.40
C THR A 143 1.61 3.20 8.23
N GLN A 144 1.27 4.28 8.96
CA GLN A 144 2.22 4.95 9.86
C GLN A 144 2.50 4.17 11.15
N MET A 145 1.50 3.47 11.68
CA MET A 145 1.68 2.60 12.85
C MET A 145 2.63 1.43 12.56
N GLU A 146 2.69 0.94 11.32
CA GLU A 146 3.68 -0.07 10.90
C GLU A 146 5.12 0.49 10.89
N LYS A 147 5.31 1.79 10.61
CA LYS A 147 6.62 2.46 10.71
C LYS A 147 7.10 2.62 12.15
N GLU A 148 6.21 2.84 13.12
CA GLU A 148 6.59 2.96 14.54
C GLU A 148 6.91 1.60 15.15
N GLY A 149 6.14 0.54 14.83
CA GLY A 149 6.42 -0.81 15.31
C GLY A 149 7.77 -1.39 14.87
N ALA A 150 8.30 -0.94 13.73
CA ALA A 150 9.62 -1.33 13.23
C ALA A 150 10.80 -0.59 13.89
N LYS A 151 10.55 0.58 14.53
CA LYS A 151 11.60 1.36 15.21
C LYS A 151 11.84 0.92 16.66
N THR A 152 10.87 0.29 17.32
CA THR A 152 10.98 -0.12 18.74
C THR A 152 11.68 -1.47 18.94
N LYS A 153 12.15 -2.13 17.87
CA LYS A 153 12.93 -3.40 17.92
C LYS A 153 14.36 -3.29 17.38
N LEU A 154 14.90 -2.07 17.29
CA LEU A 154 16.33 -1.79 17.13
C LEU A 154 16.82 -1.09 18.39
#